data_AF-B3QTQ0-F1
#
_entry.id   AF-B3QTQ0-F1
#
_cell.length_a   1.000
_cell.length_b   1.000
_cell.length_c   1.000
_cell.angle_alpha   90.00
_cell.angle_beta   90.00
_cell.angle_gamma   90.00
#
_symmetry.space_group_name_H-M   'P 1'
#
loop_
_entity.id
_entity.type
_entity.pdbx_description
1 polymer ?
#
loop_
_entity_poly.entity_id
_entity_poly.type
_entity_poly.pdbx_seq_one_letter_code
_entity_poly.pdbx_strand_id
1 'polypeptide(L)'
;MLLQNKYTALERLRFFKPVAAYGVLRDALAEESSLAEEPCPNPTAEMVAEFAELVGFKPCEEPNCELWFNEEKEWFAVHEGKKICRMCAMMKNIEVDF
;
A
#
# COMPACT_ATOMS: atom_id res chain seq x y z
N MET A 1 -8.61 -25.98 10.91
CA MET A 1 -9.48 -24.80 11.02
C MET A 1 -8.58 -23.59 10.84
N LEU A 2 -8.49 -23.04 9.62
CA LEU A 2 -7.75 -21.80 9.39
C LEU A 2 -8.48 -20.72 10.19
N LEU A 3 -7.79 -20.08 11.14
CA LEU A 3 -8.32 -18.87 11.77
C LEU A 3 -8.62 -17.91 10.62
N GLN A 4 -9.90 -17.67 10.33
CA GLN A 4 -10.26 -16.58 9.43
C GLN A 4 -9.75 -15.30 10.09
N ASN A 5 -8.82 -14.62 9.40
CA ASN A 5 -8.45 -13.27 9.78
C ASN A 5 -9.73 -12.45 9.89
N LYS A 6 -9.88 -11.68 10.97
CA LYS A 6 -11.06 -10.85 11.18
C LYS A 6 -11.20 -9.72 10.15
N TYR A 7 -10.15 -9.49 9.36
CA TYR A 7 -10.05 -8.41 8.38
C TYR A 7 -9.58 -8.95 7.02
N THR A 8 -10.19 -8.48 5.94
CA THR A 8 -9.75 -8.78 4.56
C THR A 8 -8.40 -8.10 4.26
N ALA A 9 -7.74 -8.47 3.16
CA ALA A 9 -6.49 -7.81 2.76
C ALA A 9 -6.68 -6.32 2.52
N LEU A 10 -7.80 -5.94 1.91
CA LEU A 10 -8.21 -4.55 1.71
C LEU A 10 -8.35 -3.80 3.03
N GLU A 11 -9.05 -4.37 4.01
CA GLU A 11 -9.23 -3.76 5.32
C GLU A 11 -7.88 -3.60 6.04
N ARG A 12 -7.00 -4.61 5.93
CA ARG A 12 -5.65 -4.53 6.51
C ARG A 12 -4.83 -3.39 5.89
N LEU A 13 -4.92 -3.21 4.58
CA LEU A 13 -4.26 -2.11 3.87
C LEU A 13 -4.79 -0.74 4.30
N ARG A 14 -6.11 -0.58 4.38
CA ARG A 14 -6.74 0.71 4.69
C ARG A 14 -6.62 1.13 6.17
N PHE A 15 -6.61 0.18 7.10
CA PHE A 15 -6.65 0.49 8.53
C PHE A 15 -5.29 0.43 9.23
N PHE A 16 -4.38 -0.42 8.77
CA PHE A 16 -3.18 -0.76 9.57
C PHE A 16 -1.86 -0.57 8.83
N LYS A 17 -1.87 -0.23 7.53
CA LYS A 17 -0.65 -0.18 6.72
C LYS A 17 -0.31 1.25 6.29
N PRO A 18 0.63 1.93 7.00
CA PRO A 18 1.17 3.21 6.54
C PRO A 18 1.93 3.11 5.23
N VAL A 19 2.51 1.94 4.97
CA VAL A 19 3.28 1.63 3.77
C VAL A 19 3.02 0.22 3.28
N ALA A 20 3.10 0.04 1.96
CA ALA A 20 3.00 -1.25 1.30
C ALA A 20 4.04 -1.37 0.18
N ALA A 21 4.66 -2.54 0.04
CA ALA A 21 5.46 -2.87 -1.14
C ALA A 21 4.55 -3.39 -2.26
N TYR A 22 5.01 -3.34 -3.50
CA TYR A 22 4.28 -3.86 -4.66
C TYR A 22 3.76 -5.31 -4.44
N GLY A 23 4.59 -6.20 -3.90
CA GLY A 23 4.18 -7.58 -3.62
C GLY A 23 3.00 -7.67 -2.64
N VAL A 24 2.94 -6.78 -1.64
CA VAL A 24 1.82 -6.75 -0.68
C VAL A 24 0.53 -6.29 -1.36
N LEU A 25 0.60 -5.30 -2.25
CA LEU A 25 -0.55 -4.82 -3.02
C LEU A 25 -1.04 -5.88 -4.01
N ARG A 26 -0.13 -6.57 -4.69
CA ARG A 26 -0.43 -7.69 -5.59
C ARG A 26 -1.13 -8.82 -4.86
N ASP A 27 -0.59 -9.25 -3.72
CA ASP A 27 -1.12 -10.38 -2.97
C ASP A 27 -2.48 -10.02 -2.35
N ALA A 28 -2.67 -8.75 -1.94
CA ALA A 28 -3.96 -8.25 -1.48
C ALA A 28 -5.01 -8.25 -2.60
N LEU A 29 -4.66 -7.77 -3.79
CA LEU A 29 -5.55 -7.81 -4.96
C LEU A 29 -5.96 -9.25 -5.29
N ALA A 30 -5.02 -10.20 -5.30
CA ALA A 30 -5.33 -11.61 -5.54
C ALA A 30 -6.27 -12.21 -4.47
N GLU A 31 -6.10 -11.83 -3.20
CA GLU A 31 -7.00 -12.23 -2.09
C GLU A 31 -8.41 -11.65 -2.29
N GLU A 32 -8.52 -10.35 -2.56
CA GLU A 32 -9.82 -9.69 -2.78
C GLU A 32 -10.55 -10.21 -4.01
N SER A 33 -9.84 -10.42 -5.12
CA SER A 33 -10.38 -11.06 -6.33
C SER A 33 -10.93 -12.46 -6.05
N SER A 34 -10.24 -13.23 -5.20
CA SER A 34 -10.71 -14.57 -4.80
C SER A 34 -11.96 -14.51 -3.94
N LEU A 35 -12.09 -13.49 -3.07
CA LEU A 35 -13.29 -13.25 -2.25
C LEU A 35 -14.49 -12.80 -3.10
N ALA A 36 -14.24 -12.11 -4.22
CA ALA A 36 -15.25 -11.67 -5.17
C ALA A 36 -15.71 -12.76 -6.17
N GLU A 37 -15.29 -14.02 -5.98
CA GLU A 37 -15.57 -15.16 -6.86
C GLU A 37 -14.99 -15.02 -8.29
N GLU A 38 -14.12 -14.05 -8.53
CA GLU A 38 -13.41 -13.79 -9.79
C GLU A 38 -11.89 -13.82 -9.57
N PRO A 39 -11.27 -15.01 -9.39
CA PRO A 39 -9.88 -15.11 -8.98
C PRO A 39 -8.92 -14.54 -10.03
N CYS A 40 -8.05 -13.63 -9.59
CA CYS A 40 -6.94 -13.09 -10.37
C CYS A 40 -5.61 -13.55 -9.77
N PRO A 41 -5.13 -14.77 -10.07
CA PRO A 41 -3.93 -15.32 -9.43
C PRO A 41 -2.63 -14.65 -9.88
N ASN A 42 -2.64 -13.97 -11.03
CA ASN A 42 -1.49 -13.24 -11.55
C ASN A 42 -1.89 -11.81 -11.94
N PRO A 43 -2.08 -10.89 -10.97
CA PRO A 43 -2.38 -9.51 -11.28
C PRO A 43 -1.23 -8.86 -12.06
N THR A 44 -1.56 -8.12 -13.11
CA THR A 44 -0.57 -7.34 -13.87
C THR A 44 -0.16 -6.09 -13.07
N ALA A 45 0.98 -5.49 -13.45
CA ALA A 45 1.44 -4.24 -12.81
C ALA A 45 0.42 -3.10 -12.90
N GLU A 46 -0.29 -3.01 -14.01
CA GLU A 46 -1.38 -2.05 -14.21
C GLU A 46 -2.53 -2.30 -13.22
N MET A 47 -2.98 -3.55 -13.09
CA MET A 47 -4.03 -3.89 -12.12
C MET A 47 -3.63 -3.60 -10.69
N VAL A 48 -2.36 -3.85 -10.32
CA VAL A 48 -1.85 -3.55 -8.98
C VAL A 48 -1.81 -2.03 -8.76
N ALA A 49 -1.43 -1.25 -9.76
CA ALA A 49 -1.43 0.21 -9.66
C ALA A 49 -2.86 0.77 -9.53
N GLU A 50 -3.79 0.30 -10.35
CA GLU A 50 -5.21 0.68 -10.25
C GLU A 50 -5.79 0.33 -8.87
N PHE A 51 -5.52 -0.89 -8.39
CA PHE A 51 -5.91 -1.32 -7.05
C PHE A 51 -5.30 -0.43 -5.97
N ALA A 52 -4.00 -0.12 -6.05
CA ALA A 52 -3.34 0.76 -5.11
C ALA A 52 -4.01 2.14 -5.03
N GLU A 53 -4.34 2.75 -6.18
CA GLU A 53 -5.05 4.03 -6.21
C GLU A 53 -6.45 3.93 -5.61
N LEU A 54 -7.20 2.88 -5.91
CA LEU A 54 -8.54 2.63 -5.35
C LEU A 54 -8.54 2.47 -3.82
N VAL A 55 -7.43 2.00 -3.25
CA VAL A 55 -7.27 1.84 -1.81
C VAL A 55 -6.58 3.02 -1.13
N GLY A 56 -6.31 4.10 -1.88
CA GLY A 56 -5.74 5.35 -1.37
C GLY A 56 -4.22 5.35 -1.31
N PHE A 57 -3.54 4.37 -1.93
CA PHE A 57 -2.09 4.28 -1.96
C PHE A 57 -1.50 5.00 -3.18
N LYS A 58 -0.40 5.72 -2.95
CA LYS A 58 0.41 6.38 -3.99
C LYS A 58 1.86 5.95 -3.89
N PRO A 59 2.59 5.90 -5.02
CA PRO A 59 4.00 5.51 -5.02
C PRO A 59 4.83 6.59 -4.31
N CYS A 60 5.86 6.15 -3.57
CA CYS A 60 6.85 7.04 -2.98
C CYS A 60 7.61 7.80 -4.08
N GLU A 61 7.77 9.11 -3.93
CA GLU A 61 8.49 9.94 -4.92
C GLU A 61 10.02 9.95 -4.72
N GLU A 62 10.52 9.20 -3.74
CA GLU A 62 11.96 9.05 -3.51
C GLU A 62 12.60 8.14 -4.59
N PRO A 63 13.68 8.58 -5.24
CA PRO A 63 14.43 7.73 -6.15
C PRO A 63 14.86 6.42 -5.49
N ASN A 64 14.61 5.29 -6.16
CA ASN A 64 14.89 3.92 -5.68
C ASN A 64 14.00 3.43 -4.52
N CYS A 65 12.87 4.08 -4.25
CA CYS A 65 11.87 3.55 -3.34
C CYS A 65 10.74 2.85 -4.11
N GLU A 66 10.55 1.56 -3.87
CA GLU A 66 9.46 0.77 -4.47
C GLU A 66 8.23 0.65 -3.55
N LEU A 67 8.16 1.51 -2.52
CA LEU A 67 7.08 1.51 -1.54
C LEU A 67 5.99 2.48 -1.95
N TRP A 68 4.79 2.17 -1.47
CA TRP A 68 3.59 2.95 -1.61
C TRP A 68 3.15 3.41 -0.22
N PHE A 69 2.60 4.61 -0.11
CA PHE A 69 2.06 5.17 1.12
C PHE A 69 0.58 5.48 0.94
N ASN A 70 -0.19 5.50 2.04
CA ASN A 70 -1.60 5.87 1.96
C ASN A 70 -1.76 7.39 1.98
N GLU A 71 -2.10 7.99 0.85
CA GLU A 71 -2.31 9.43 0.69
C GLU A 71 -3.60 9.89 1.36
N GLU A 72 -4.67 9.09 1.29
CA GLU A 72 -5.97 9.43 1.90
C GLU A 72 -5.90 9.53 3.43
N LYS A 73 -4.95 8.83 4.05
CA LYS A 73 -4.68 8.86 5.50
C LYS A 73 -3.59 9.87 5.89
N GLU A 74 -3.07 10.62 4.92
CA GLU A 74 -1.94 11.53 5.13
C GLU A 74 -0.70 10.82 5.71
N TRP A 75 -0.51 9.54 5.39
CA TRP A 75 0.61 8.70 5.85
C TRP A 75 1.88 8.90 5.01
N PHE A 76 2.23 10.15 4.77
CA PHE A 76 3.42 10.56 4.03
C PHE A 76 4.11 11.74 4.69
N ALA A 77 5.38 11.95 4.34
CA ALA A 77 6.10 13.17 4.66
C ALA A 77 6.33 13.98 3.39
N VAL A 78 6.42 15.30 3.52
CA VAL A 78 6.86 16.18 2.43
C VAL A 78 8.31 16.54 2.66
N HIS A 79 9.19 16.20 1.72
CA HIS A 79 10.60 16.53 1.77
C HIS A 79 11.06 17.06 0.42
N GLU A 80 11.64 18.26 0.38
CA GLU A 80 12.11 18.90 -0.87
C GLU A 80 11.01 18.99 -1.94
N GLY A 81 9.76 19.20 -1.53
CA GLY A 81 8.60 19.25 -2.42
C GLY A 81 8.09 17.89 -2.90
N LYS A 82 8.68 16.79 -2.43
CA LYS A 82 8.28 15.41 -2.77
C LYS A 82 7.51 14.74 -1.64
N LYS A 83 6.48 13.96 -1.98
CA LYS A 83 5.77 13.08 -1.05
C LYS A 83 6.51 11.76 -0.92
N ILE A 84 7.09 11.52 0.25
CA ILE A 84 7.86 10.34 0.55
C ILE A 84 7.19 9.49 1.61
N CYS A 85 7.39 8.18 1.53
CA CYS A 85 6.84 7.25 2.50
C CYS A 85 7.53 7.38 3.87
N ARG A 86 6.91 6.83 4.92
CA ARG A 86 7.46 6.81 6.29
C ARG A 86 8.89 6.27 6.38
N MET A 87 9.21 5.21 5.61
CA MET A 87 10.55 4.64 5.63
C MET A 87 11.61 5.60 5.08
N CYS A 88 11.29 6.29 3.98
CA CYS A 88 12.17 7.33 3.42
C CYS A 88 12.30 8.52 4.36
N ALA A 89 11.20 8.96 5.01
CA ALA A 89 11.21 10.02 6.00
C ALA A 89 12.16 9.70 7.16
N MET A 90 12.06 8.49 7.73
CA MET A 90 12.95 8.03 8.80
C MET A 90 14.42 8.00 8.37
N MET A 91 14.73 7.53 7.16
CA MET A 91 16.11 7.51 6.65
C MET A 91 16.72 8.91 6.50
N LYS A 92 15.88 9.93 6.35
CA LYS A 92 16.29 11.34 6.25
C LYS A 92 16.17 12.10 7.58
N ASN A 93 15.91 11.41 8.68
CA ASN A 93 15.66 11.99 10.01
C ASN A 93 14.49 13.00 10.04
N ILE A 94 13.43 12.73 9.26
CA ILE A 94 12.20 13.52 9.27
C ILE A 94 11.22 12.84 10.21
N GLU A 95 10.76 13.59 11.20
CA GLU A 95 9.77 13.12 12.17
C GLU A 95 8.38 13.05 11.53
N VAL A 96 7.66 11.97 11.81
CA VAL A 96 6.33 11.66 11.25
C VAL A 96 5.44 11.08 12.35
N ASP A 97 4.27 11.68 12.55
CA ASP A 97 3.41 11.44 13.73
C ASP A 97 2.25 10.45 13.51
N PHE A 98 2.30 9.65 12.45
CA PHE A 98 1.20 8.77 12.06
C PHE A 98 1.43 7.26 12.27
#